data_AF-A0A8S4P452-F1
#
_entry.id   AF-A0A8S4P452-F1
#
_cell.length_a   1.000
_cell.length_b   1.000
_cell.length_c   1.000
_cell.angle_alpha   90.00
_cell.angle_beta   90.00
_cell.angle_gamma   90.00
#
_symmetry.space_group_name_H-M   'P 1'
#
loop_
_entity.id
_entity.type
_entity.pdbx_description
1 polymer ?
#
loop_
_entity_poly.entity_id
_entity_poly.type
_entity_poly.pdbx_seq_one_letter_code
_entity_poly.pdbx_strand_id
1 'polypeptide(L)'
;ICSDHNDCLSGACQDNLCVECGTSSGCSNDEFCSNSWECLPKLHLNQICYENVQCLSGLCNRNICVECEKHHDCQNGYLCINTNTETLPNSCSIGKEIGEPCSVYDECFSMVCEKEKCVECWFKWDCPDGHYCANVFTNLESFCDPQLKYGDSCLEDEWCESSICYEGFCADCHNDPDCNTGEYCEQSGDFTEPNKCVLRDVGMIG
;
A
#
# COMPACT_ATOMS: atom_id res chain seq x y z
N ILE A 1 -13.00 14.00 -50.56
CA ILE A 1 -11.60 14.41 -50.33
C ILE A 1 -11.64 15.72 -49.57
N CYS A 2 -10.88 15.83 -48.49
CA CYS A 2 -10.75 17.01 -47.64
C CYS A 2 -9.28 17.45 -47.57
N SER A 3 -9.05 18.73 -47.31
CA SER A 3 -7.74 19.33 -47.01
C SER A 3 -7.67 19.86 -45.57
N ASP A 4 -8.82 20.18 -44.98
CA ASP A 4 -8.99 20.61 -43.60
C ASP A 4 -10.22 19.95 -42.94
N HIS A 5 -10.26 19.95 -41.61
CA HIS A 5 -11.38 19.43 -40.81
C HIS A 5 -12.72 20.09 -41.17
N ASN A 6 -12.70 21.39 -41.51
CA ASN A 6 -13.90 22.15 -41.89
C ASN A 6 -14.47 21.75 -43.26
N ASP A 7 -13.72 21.00 -44.08
CA ASP A 7 -14.22 20.49 -45.36
C ASP A 7 -15.20 19.32 -45.17
N CYS A 8 -15.26 18.76 -43.97
CA CYS A 8 -16.05 17.58 -43.63
C CYS A 8 -17.23 17.93 -42.74
N LEU A 9 -18.41 17.36 -43.03
CA LEU A 9 -19.60 17.53 -42.19
C LEU A 9 -19.41 16.97 -40.78
N SER A 10 -18.58 15.94 -40.64
CA SER A 10 -18.15 15.37 -39.36
C SER A 10 -17.18 16.27 -38.59
N GLY A 11 -16.62 17.30 -39.23
CA GLY A 11 -15.54 18.11 -38.66
C GLY A 11 -14.21 17.36 -38.52
N ALA A 12 -14.04 16.20 -39.19
CA ALA A 12 -12.83 15.38 -39.11
C ALA A 12 -12.30 15.00 -40.49
N CYS A 13 -11.03 15.32 -40.75
CA CYS A 13 -10.31 14.99 -41.97
C CYS A 13 -9.05 14.19 -41.63
N GLN A 14 -8.96 12.94 -42.09
CA GLN A 14 -7.79 12.07 -41.93
C GLN A 14 -7.38 11.49 -43.27
N ASP A 15 -6.09 11.53 -43.60
CA ASP A 15 -5.55 11.04 -44.87
C ASP A 15 -6.29 11.54 -46.13
N ASN A 16 -6.72 12.81 -46.12
CA ASN A 16 -7.54 13.46 -47.15
C ASN A 16 -8.94 12.86 -47.35
N LEU A 17 -9.42 12.07 -46.39
CA LEU A 17 -10.76 11.51 -46.35
C LEU A 17 -11.56 12.12 -45.19
N CYS A 18 -12.82 12.43 -45.46
CA CYS A 18 -13.73 12.78 -44.38
C CYS A 18 -14.08 11.51 -43.63
N VAL A 19 -13.75 11.49 -42.35
CA VAL A 19 -13.95 10.36 -41.46
C VAL A 19 -14.95 10.73 -40.38
N GLU A 20 -15.47 9.74 -39.66
CA GLU A 20 -16.43 10.01 -38.59
C GLU A 20 -15.75 10.72 -37.42
N CYS A 21 -14.54 10.27 -37.06
CA CYS A 21 -13.78 10.82 -35.95
C CYS A 21 -12.28 10.86 -36.27
N GLY A 22 -11.58 11.86 -35.73
CA GLY A 22 -10.11 11.88 -35.70
C GLY A 22 -9.52 11.46 -34.36
N THR A 23 -10.30 11.60 -33.29
CA THR A 23 -10.00 11.13 -31.93
C THR A 23 -11.31 10.80 -31.24
N SER A 24 -11.26 10.11 -30.09
CA SER A 24 -12.47 9.75 -29.35
C SER A 24 -13.26 10.95 -28.81
N SER A 25 -12.70 12.17 -28.80
CA SER A 25 -13.49 13.37 -28.45
C SER A 25 -14.48 13.78 -29.55
N GLY A 26 -14.33 13.23 -30.76
CA GLY A 26 -15.28 13.43 -31.87
C GLY A 26 -16.47 12.48 -31.83
N CYS A 27 -16.45 11.47 -30.95
CA CYS A 27 -17.53 10.51 -30.78
C CYS A 27 -18.40 10.84 -29.56
N SER A 28 -19.51 10.13 -29.39
CA SER A 28 -20.34 10.22 -28.18
C SER A 28 -19.56 9.73 -26.94
N ASN A 29 -20.02 10.09 -25.74
CA ASN A 29 -19.35 9.71 -24.48
C ASN A 29 -19.21 8.18 -24.29
N ASP A 30 -20.13 7.41 -24.86
CA ASP A 30 -20.17 5.94 -24.80
C ASP A 30 -19.45 5.27 -25.99
N GLU A 31 -18.71 6.05 -26.78
CA GLU A 31 -18.02 5.60 -27.99
C GLU A 31 -16.54 6.00 -27.96
N PHE A 32 -15.73 5.33 -28.77
CA PHE A 32 -14.33 5.67 -29.02
C PHE A 32 -14.04 5.67 -30.51
N CYS A 33 -13.02 6.42 -30.91
CA CYS A 33 -12.59 6.45 -32.30
C CYS A 33 -11.66 5.26 -32.58
N SER A 34 -12.06 4.38 -33.49
CA SER A 34 -11.24 3.26 -33.91
C SER A 34 -10.09 3.68 -34.84
N ASN A 35 -9.13 2.78 -35.06
CA ASN A 35 -8.05 2.99 -36.03
C ASN A 35 -8.55 3.09 -37.49
N SER A 36 -9.79 2.69 -37.75
CA SER A 36 -10.46 2.87 -39.05
C SER A 36 -11.22 4.21 -39.13
N TRP A 37 -11.09 5.07 -38.11
CA TRP A 37 -11.73 6.39 -38.01
C TRP A 37 -13.26 6.35 -37.93
N GLU A 38 -13.79 5.26 -37.38
CA GLU A 38 -15.20 5.03 -37.09
C GLU A 38 -15.45 5.12 -35.58
N CYS A 39 -16.58 5.70 -35.17
CA CYS A 39 -17.01 5.70 -33.78
C CYS A 39 -17.59 4.32 -33.43
N LEU A 40 -16.92 3.62 -32.52
CA LEU A 40 -17.35 2.32 -32.04
C LEU A 40 -17.80 2.42 -30.58
N PRO A 41 -18.80 1.61 -30.15
CA PRO A 41 -19.20 1.56 -28.75
C PRO A 41 -18.01 1.18 -27.85
N LYS A 42 -17.90 1.85 -26.71
CA LYS A 42 -16.95 1.49 -25.67
C LYS A 42 -17.24 0.10 -25.10
N LEU A 43 -16.18 -0.52 -24.64
CA LEU A 43 -16.12 -1.88 -24.14
C LEU A 43 -16.50 -1.93 -22.66
N HIS A 44 -17.29 -2.94 -22.30
CA HIS A 44 -17.63 -3.30 -20.93
C HIS A 44 -16.45 -3.98 -20.22
N LEU A 45 -16.56 -4.11 -18.90
CA LEU A 45 -15.60 -4.86 -18.08
C LEU A 45 -15.36 -6.27 -18.64
N ASN A 46 -14.13 -6.75 -18.49
CA ASN A 46 -13.66 -8.07 -18.96
C ASN A 46 -13.61 -8.25 -20.49
N GLN A 47 -13.81 -7.19 -21.28
CA GLN A 47 -13.60 -7.22 -22.72
C GLN A 47 -12.18 -6.82 -23.09
N ILE A 48 -11.66 -7.40 -24.18
CA ILE A 48 -10.29 -7.16 -24.63
C ILE A 48 -10.15 -5.72 -25.10
N CYS A 49 -9.17 -5.02 -24.54
CA CYS A 49 -8.83 -3.64 -24.89
C CYS A 49 -7.33 -3.52 -25.15
N TYR A 50 -6.96 -2.41 -25.79
CA TYR A 50 -5.57 -2.01 -26.04
C TYR A 50 -5.27 -0.63 -25.48
N GLU A 51 -6.31 0.18 -25.27
CA GLU A 51 -6.19 1.54 -24.74
C GLU A 51 -7.34 1.85 -23.79
N ASN A 52 -7.06 2.68 -22.78
CA ASN A 52 -8.04 3.15 -21.79
C ASN A 52 -9.30 3.75 -22.42
N VAL A 53 -9.14 4.46 -23.53
CA VAL A 53 -10.25 5.14 -24.21
C VAL A 53 -11.30 4.18 -24.76
N GLN A 54 -10.93 2.92 -24.97
CA GLN A 54 -11.82 1.89 -25.50
C GLN A 54 -12.78 1.38 -24.42
N CYS A 55 -12.48 1.54 -23.13
CA CYS A 55 -13.27 1.00 -22.04
C CYS A 55 -14.28 2.02 -21.49
N LEU A 56 -15.47 1.55 -21.10
CA LEU A 56 -16.47 2.37 -20.42
C LEU A 56 -15.97 2.89 -19.06
N SER A 57 -15.16 2.10 -18.36
CA SER A 57 -14.47 2.51 -17.13
C SER A 57 -13.36 3.52 -17.37
N GLY A 58 -12.91 3.68 -18.62
CA GLY A 58 -11.71 4.45 -18.95
C GLY A 58 -10.41 3.75 -18.53
N LEU A 59 -10.45 2.47 -18.15
CA LEU A 59 -9.28 1.72 -17.67
C LEU A 59 -9.11 0.42 -18.44
N CYS A 60 -7.96 0.30 -19.11
CA CYS A 60 -7.51 -0.88 -19.81
C CYS A 60 -6.25 -1.41 -19.13
N ASN A 61 -6.39 -2.50 -18.37
CA ASN A 61 -5.29 -3.10 -17.64
C ASN A 61 -5.09 -4.53 -18.11
N ARG A 62 -3.85 -4.93 -18.42
CA ARG A 62 -3.52 -6.29 -18.92
C ARG A 62 -4.40 -6.73 -20.10
N ASN A 63 -4.66 -5.80 -21.02
CA ASN A 63 -5.50 -5.99 -22.21
C ASN A 63 -6.98 -6.33 -21.93
N ILE A 64 -7.49 -6.06 -20.73
CA ILE A 64 -8.91 -6.20 -20.41
C ILE A 64 -9.44 -4.92 -19.76
N CYS A 65 -10.68 -4.57 -20.05
CA CYS A 65 -11.32 -3.45 -19.37
C CYS A 65 -11.55 -3.81 -17.90
N VAL A 66 -11.00 -2.99 -17.00
CA VAL A 66 -11.08 -3.18 -15.55
C VAL A 66 -11.89 -2.06 -14.91
N GLU A 67 -12.42 -2.30 -13.71
CA GLU A 67 -13.16 -1.29 -12.97
C GLU A 67 -12.21 -0.31 -12.28
N CYS A 68 -11.05 -0.80 -11.85
CA CYS A 68 -10.08 -0.05 -11.06
C CYS A 68 -8.64 -0.52 -11.34
N GLU A 69 -7.67 0.36 -11.10
CA GLU A 69 -6.25 0.00 -11.01
C GLU A 69 -5.68 0.23 -9.60
N LYS A 70 -6.31 1.13 -8.85
CA LYS A 70 -5.91 1.54 -7.50
C LYS A 70 -7.14 1.66 -6.62
N HIS A 71 -6.96 1.55 -5.29
CA HIS A 71 -8.10 1.65 -4.37
C HIS A 71 -8.84 3.00 -4.47
N HIS A 72 -8.16 4.09 -4.84
CA HIS A 72 -8.80 5.40 -5.02
C HIS A 72 -9.74 5.48 -6.24
N ASP A 73 -9.69 4.50 -7.15
CA ASP A 73 -10.64 4.41 -8.27
C ASP A 73 -12.01 3.90 -7.79
N CYS A 74 -12.04 3.28 -6.60
CA CYS A 74 -13.25 2.76 -5.98
C CYS A 74 -13.91 3.77 -5.05
N GLN A 75 -15.22 3.60 -4.83
CA GLN A 75 -15.94 4.39 -3.83
C GLN A 75 -15.41 4.11 -2.41
N ASN A 76 -15.55 5.09 -1.50
CA ASN A 76 -15.22 4.91 -0.08
C ASN A 76 -15.78 3.58 0.48
N GLY A 77 -14.93 2.83 1.20
CA GLY A 77 -15.26 1.51 1.73
C GLY A 77 -15.05 0.34 0.75
N TYR A 78 -14.67 0.63 -0.49
CA TYR A 78 -14.30 -0.37 -1.48
C TYR A 78 -12.80 -0.30 -1.77
N LEU A 79 -12.21 -1.46 -2.03
CA LEU A 79 -10.83 -1.63 -2.43
C LEU A 79 -10.79 -2.22 -3.83
N CYS A 80 -9.80 -1.78 -4.61
CA CYS A 80 -9.49 -2.43 -5.87
C CYS A 80 -8.80 -3.77 -5.59
N ILE A 81 -9.48 -4.88 -5.86
CA ILE A 81 -8.88 -6.22 -5.71
C ILE A 81 -8.14 -6.54 -7.01
N ASN A 82 -6.81 -6.59 -6.94
CA ASN A 82 -5.99 -7.08 -8.03
C ASN A 82 -5.83 -8.60 -7.92
N THR A 83 -6.77 -9.32 -8.55
CA THR A 83 -6.56 -10.73 -8.77
C THR A 83 -5.47 -10.85 -9.84
N ASN A 84 -4.25 -11.24 -9.45
CA ASN A 84 -3.14 -11.52 -10.36
C ASN A 84 -3.40 -12.72 -11.29
N THR A 85 -4.66 -12.97 -11.64
CA THR A 85 -5.13 -14.06 -12.47
C THR A 85 -5.63 -13.49 -13.79
N GLU A 86 -5.32 -14.16 -14.89
CA GLU A 86 -5.75 -13.77 -16.24
C GLU A 86 -7.29 -13.87 -16.42
N THR A 87 -7.99 -14.51 -15.47
CA THR A 87 -9.41 -14.84 -15.57
C THR A 87 -10.34 -13.86 -14.86
N LEU A 88 -9.81 -12.99 -13.99
CA LEU A 88 -10.62 -12.05 -13.23
C LEU A 88 -10.03 -10.63 -13.38
N PRO A 89 -10.79 -9.69 -13.98
CA PRO A 89 -10.36 -8.29 -14.05
C PRO A 89 -10.35 -7.68 -12.66
N ASN A 90 -9.49 -6.67 -12.47
CA ASN A 90 -9.53 -5.86 -11.26
C ASN A 90 -10.93 -5.25 -11.07
N SER A 91 -11.47 -5.42 -9.87
CA SER A 91 -12.82 -4.98 -9.52
C SER A 91 -12.85 -4.33 -8.15
N CYS A 92 -13.76 -3.37 -7.97
CA CYS A 92 -14.01 -2.75 -6.69
C CYS A 92 -14.87 -3.69 -5.84
N SER A 93 -14.35 -4.09 -4.70
CA SER A 93 -15.07 -4.92 -3.73
C SER A 93 -14.98 -4.31 -2.35
N ILE A 94 -15.93 -4.67 -1.48
CA ILE A 94 -15.93 -4.19 -0.10
C ILE A 94 -14.61 -4.62 0.56
N GLY A 95 -13.90 -3.65 1.14
CA GLY A 95 -12.69 -3.94 1.90
C GLY A 95 -13.02 -4.70 3.18
N LYS A 96 -12.13 -5.60 3.59
CA LYS A 96 -12.27 -6.44 4.76
C LYS A 96 -11.59 -5.83 5.97
N GLU A 97 -12.23 -5.98 7.12
CA GLU A 97 -11.77 -5.54 8.42
C GLU A 97 -10.77 -6.54 9.03
N ILE A 98 -10.07 -6.12 10.09
CA ILE A 98 -9.15 -6.99 10.85
C ILE A 98 -9.88 -8.24 11.34
N GLY A 99 -9.24 -9.41 11.19
CA GLY A 99 -9.74 -10.73 11.59
C GLY A 99 -10.59 -11.44 10.54
N GLU A 100 -11.06 -10.74 9.51
CA GLU A 100 -11.81 -11.31 8.39
C GLU A 100 -10.89 -12.15 7.47
N PRO A 101 -11.44 -13.20 6.82
CA PRO A 101 -10.63 -14.07 5.98
C PRO A 101 -10.19 -13.38 4.70
N CYS A 102 -8.91 -13.51 4.33
CA CYS A 102 -8.35 -12.94 3.11
C CYS A 102 -7.53 -13.97 2.32
N SER A 103 -7.42 -13.76 1.02
CA SER A 103 -6.50 -14.53 0.16
C SER A 103 -5.35 -13.69 -0.39
N VAL A 104 -5.56 -12.38 -0.56
CA VAL A 104 -4.55 -11.40 -0.96
C VAL A 104 -4.68 -10.14 -0.11
N TYR A 105 -3.61 -9.35 -0.04
CA TYR A 105 -3.54 -8.17 0.81
C TYR A 105 -4.49 -7.04 0.37
N ASP A 106 -4.77 -6.91 -0.94
CA ASP A 106 -5.71 -5.92 -1.50
C ASP A 106 -7.17 -6.10 -1.04
N GLU A 107 -7.47 -7.23 -0.40
CA GLU A 107 -8.79 -7.47 0.20
C GLU A 107 -8.96 -6.76 1.56
N CYS A 108 -7.87 -6.40 2.23
CA CYS A 108 -7.88 -5.89 3.60
C CYS A 108 -7.68 -4.37 3.64
N PHE A 109 -8.43 -3.66 4.49
CA PHE A 109 -8.21 -2.21 4.67
C PHE A 109 -6.81 -1.88 5.21
N SER A 110 -6.24 -2.79 5.99
CA SER A 110 -4.87 -2.70 6.49
C SER A 110 -3.80 -2.93 5.43
N MET A 111 -4.17 -3.45 4.24
CA MET A 111 -3.22 -3.93 3.23
C MET A 111 -2.32 -5.06 3.72
N VAL A 112 -2.73 -5.80 4.75
CA VAL A 112 -1.97 -6.95 5.27
C VAL A 112 -2.88 -8.16 5.40
N CYS A 113 -2.50 -9.24 4.70
CA CYS A 113 -3.15 -10.54 4.77
C CYS A 113 -2.16 -11.57 5.30
N GLU A 114 -2.25 -11.92 6.57
CA GLU A 114 -1.39 -12.91 7.23
C GLU A 114 -2.21 -14.13 7.64
N LYS A 115 -1.72 -15.34 7.32
CA LYS A 115 -2.38 -16.62 7.70
C LYS A 115 -3.88 -16.64 7.34
N GLU A 116 -4.18 -16.19 6.13
CA GLU A 116 -5.55 -16.13 5.58
C GLU A 116 -6.49 -15.18 6.32
N LYS A 117 -5.96 -14.22 7.08
CA LYS A 117 -6.73 -13.19 7.78
C LYS A 117 -6.16 -11.80 7.61
N CYS A 118 -7.04 -10.82 7.55
CA CYS A 118 -6.64 -9.42 7.62
C CYS A 118 -6.08 -9.13 9.01
N VAL A 119 -4.89 -8.56 9.07
CA VAL A 119 -4.23 -8.15 10.32
C VAL A 119 -3.82 -6.69 10.19
N GLU A 120 -3.54 -6.00 11.29
CA GLU A 120 -3.18 -4.57 11.23
C GLU A 120 -1.80 -4.35 10.61
N CYS A 121 -0.86 -5.25 10.91
CA CYS A 121 0.55 -5.13 10.55
C CYS A 121 1.18 -6.49 10.31
N TRP A 122 2.26 -6.52 9.54
CA TRP A 122 3.19 -7.64 9.45
C TRP A 122 4.55 -7.27 10.05
N PHE A 123 4.97 -6.03 9.83
CA PHE A 123 6.25 -5.47 10.23
C PHE A 123 6.06 -4.15 10.97
N LYS A 124 7.12 -3.68 11.65
CA LYS A 124 7.11 -2.38 12.33
C LYS A 124 6.69 -1.21 11.42
N TRP A 125 7.10 -1.21 10.15
CA TRP A 125 6.80 -0.12 9.22
C TRP A 125 5.34 -0.06 8.76
N ASP A 126 4.54 -1.09 9.05
CA ASP A 126 3.10 -1.04 8.81
C ASP A 126 2.39 -0.23 9.92
N CYS A 127 3.08 -0.01 11.05
CA CYS A 127 2.57 0.71 12.20
C CYS A 127 2.97 2.20 12.20
N PRO A 128 2.18 3.08 12.86
CA PRO A 128 2.57 4.46 13.08
C PRO A 128 3.88 4.59 13.87
N ASP A 129 4.55 5.74 13.74
CA ASP A 129 5.73 6.05 14.54
C ASP A 129 5.47 5.84 16.05
N GLY A 130 6.45 5.28 16.76
CA GLY A 130 6.33 4.95 18.18
C GLY A 130 5.51 3.69 18.47
N HIS A 131 5.18 2.88 17.46
CA HIS A 131 4.54 1.57 17.62
C HIS A 131 5.41 0.45 17.04
N TYR A 132 5.15 -0.78 17.48
CA TYR A 132 5.71 -2.00 16.92
C TYR A 132 4.57 -2.94 16.51
N CYS A 133 4.88 -3.87 15.60
CA CYS A 133 3.92 -4.89 15.23
C CYS A 133 3.97 -6.04 16.26
N ALA A 134 2.97 -6.08 17.15
CA ALA A 134 2.85 -7.12 18.15
C ALA A 134 2.32 -8.41 17.51
N ASN A 135 3.24 -9.29 17.14
CA ASN A 135 2.91 -10.63 16.67
C ASN A 135 2.65 -11.54 17.86
N VAL A 136 1.41 -11.63 18.32
CA VAL A 136 1.09 -12.60 19.38
C VAL A 136 1.19 -14.00 18.79
N PHE A 137 2.13 -14.81 19.29
CA PHE A 137 2.34 -16.22 18.88
C PHE A 137 1.06 -17.09 18.99
N THR A 138 -0.02 -16.57 19.57
CA THR A 138 -1.35 -17.17 19.60
C THR A 138 -2.16 -16.84 18.33
N ASN A 139 -1.60 -17.16 17.17
CA ASN A 139 -2.29 -17.49 15.91
C ASN A 139 -3.34 -16.53 15.28
N LEU A 140 -3.65 -15.33 15.79
CA LEU A 140 -4.86 -14.66 15.29
C LEU A 140 -4.85 -13.15 15.15
N GLU A 141 -3.96 -12.40 15.80
CA GLU A 141 -4.04 -10.94 15.78
C GLU A 141 -2.63 -10.34 15.83
N SER A 142 -2.22 -9.73 14.71
CA SER A 142 -1.05 -8.85 14.63
C SER A 142 -1.58 -7.41 14.64
N PHE A 143 -1.24 -6.66 15.68
CA PHE A 143 -1.73 -5.30 15.92
C PHE A 143 -0.58 -4.36 16.25
N CYS A 144 -0.81 -3.08 16.00
CA CYS A 144 0.18 -2.04 16.28
C CYS A 144 0.08 -1.62 17.74
N ASP A 145 1.05 -2.05 18.55
CA ASP A 145 1.15 -1.68 19.96
C ASP A 145 2.15 -0.54 20.15
N PRO A 146 1.91 0.38 21.11
CA PRO A 146 2.90 1.39 21.48
C PRO A 146 4.23 0.73 21.87
N GLN A 147 5.34 1.33 21.48
CA GLN A 147 6.66 0.85 21.92
C GLN A 147 6.76 0.83 23.45
N LEU A 148 7.43 -0.21 23.92
CA LEU A 148 7.67 -0.55 25.30
C LEU A 148 8.72 0.38 25.90
N LYS A 149 8.53 0.72 27.17
CA LYS A 149 9.41 1.62 27.91
C LYS A 149 10.52 0.84 28.57
N TYR A 150 11.55 1.56 29.01
CA TYR A 150 12.61 1.00 29.86
C TYR A 150 12.04 0.12 30.99
N GLY A 151 12.57 -1.10 31.12
CA GLY A 151 12.14 -2.07 32.13
C GLY A 151 10.93 -2.92 31.75
N ASP A 152 10.22 -2.61 30.67
CA ASP A 152 9.14 -3.46 30.18
C ASP A 152 9.70 -4.73 29.53
N SER A 153 8.98 -5.85 29.67
CA SER A 153 9.40 -7.12 29.07
C SER A 153 9.22 -7.10 27.56
N CYS A 154 10.26 -7.49 26.82
CA CYS A 154 10.29 -7.47 25.36
C CYS A 154 10.75 -8.83 24.81
N LEU A 155 10.43 -9.10 23.55
CA LEU A 155 10.96 -10.25 22.81
C LEU A 155 11.93 -9.83 21.70
N GLU A 156 11.79 -8.62 21.18
CA GLU A 156 12.57 -8.10 20.07
C GLU A 156 12.94 -6.64 20.34
N ASP A 157 14.10 -6.22 19.83
CA ASP A 157 14.62 -4.86 19.96
C ASP A 157 13.62 -3.79 19.51
N GLU A 158 12.93 -4.06 18.40
CA GLU A 158 12.00 -3.13 17.76
C GLU A 158 10.80 -2.77 18.65
N TRP A 159 10.49 -3.61 19.65
CA TRP A 159 9.39 -3.39 20.58
C TRP A 159 9.71 -2.26 21.55
N CYS A 160 10.98 -1.99 21.83
CA CYS A 160 11.41 -0.98 22.79
C CYS A 160 11.58 0.40 22.16
N GLU A 161 11.25 1.47 22.90
CA GLU A 161 11.52 2.86 22.49
C GLU A 161 13.02 3.07 22.20
N SER A 162 13.90 2.42 22.98
CA SER A 162 15.35 2.43 22.81
C SER A 162 15.86 1.62 21.62
N SER A 163 15.00 0.80 20.99
CA SER A 163 15.39 -0.23 20.02
C SER A 163 16.37 -1.26 20.59
N ILE A 164 16.32 -1.52 21.91
CA ILE A 164 17.20 -2.45 22.61
C ILE A 164 16.40 -3.30 23.58
N CYS A 165 16.31 -4.59 23.28
CA CYS A 165 15.74 -5.63 24.12
C CYS A 165 16.86 -6.51 24.68
N TYR A 166 17.32 -6.18 25.88
CA TYR A 166 18.44 -6.86 26.52
C TYR A 166 17.93 -7.83 27.58
N GLU A 167 18.28 -9.12 27.44
CA GLU A 167 17.90 -10.18 28.38
C GLU A 167 16.39 -10.24 28.68
N GLY A 168 15.55 -9.88 27.70
CA GLY A 168 14.10 -9.91 27.79
C GLY A 168 13.45 -8.65 28.37
N PHE A 169 14.23 -7.58 28.59
CA PHE A 169 13.71 -6.29 29.02
C PHE A 169 14.23 -5.15 28.17
N CYS A 170 13.40 -4.13 27.98
CA CYS A 170 13.82 -2.92 27.30
C CYS A 170 14.89 -2.20 28.12
N ALA A 171 16.06 -2.02 27.51
CA ALA A 171 17.24 -1.40 28.12
C ALA A 171 17.65 -0.16 27.32
N ASP A 172 18.41 0.75 27.93
CA ASP A 172 18.92 1.92 27.22
C ASP A 172 20.16 1.58 26.37
N CYS A 173 20.88 0.49 26.71
CA CYS A 173 22.15 0.13 26.07
C CYS A 173 22.49 -1.36 26.17
N HIS A 174 23.22 -1.88 25.18
CA HIS A 174 23.98 -3.12 25.29
C HIS A 174 25.41 -2.86 25.78
N ASN A 175 26.00 -1.74 25.34
CA ASN A 175 27.37 -1.35 25.61
C ASN A 175 27.56 0.18 25.53
N ASP A 176 28.72 0.67 25.98
CA ASP A 176 29.07 2.10 26.00
C ASP A 176 28.75 2.87 24.69
N PRO A 177 29.05 2.33 23.49
CA PRO A 177 28.66 2.95 22.21
C PRO A 177 27.19 3.27 21.99
N ASP A 178 26.27 2.59 22.68
CA ASP A 178 24.82 2.86 22.56
C ASP A 178 24.41 4.13 23.32
N CYS A 179 25.25 4.59 24.25
CA CYS A 179 24.98 5.76 25.07
C CYS A 179 25.50 7.05 24.45
N ASN A 180 24.95 8.20 24.90
CA ASN A 180 25.40 9.49 24.40
C ASN A 180 26.84 9.81 24.85
N THR A 181 27.45 10.79 24.20
CA THR A 181 28.77 11.29 24.61
C THR A 181 28.73 11.79 26.06
N GLY A 182 29.59 11.23 26.91
CA GLY A 182 29.65 11.55 28.34
C GLY A 182 28.94 10.54 29.24
N GLU A 183 28.26 9.55 28.65
CA GLU A 183 27.62 8.44 29.36
C GLU A 183 28.46 7.15 29.22
N TYR A 184 28.11 6.15 30.01
CA TYR A 184 28.57 4.76 29.85
C TYR A 184 27.40 3.82 30.13
N CYS A 185 27.49 2.59 29.61
CA CYS A 185 26.46 1.60 29.81
C CYS A 185 26.68 0.91 31.16
N GLU A 186 25.83 1.21 32.13
CA GLU A 186 25.81 0.54 33.42
C GLU A 186 25.09 -0.80 33.26
N GLN A 187 25.86 -1.88 33.38
CA GLN A 187 25.31 -3.22 33.42
C GLN A 187 24.74 -3.47 34.81
N SER A 188 23.44 -3.73 34.87
CA SER A 188 22.84 -4.23 36.10
C SER A 188 23.41 -5.61 36.40
N GLY A 189 24.00 -5.79 37.58
CA GLY A 189 24.42 -7.11 38.06
C GLY A 189 23.26 -8.00 38.49
N ASP A 190 22.02 -7.52 38.38
CA ASP A 190 20.78 -8.18 38.76
C ASP A 190 19.87 -8.32 37.53
N PHE A 191 19.40 -9.54 37.24
CA PHE A 191 18.51 -9.86 36.13
C PHE A 191 17.12 -9.18 36.20
N THR A 192 16.87 -8.36 37.23
CA THR A 192 15.62 -7.64 37.44
C THR A 192 15.68 -6.16 37.04
N GLU A 193 16.86 -5.62 36.76
CA GLU A 193 17.02 -4.26 36.22
C GLU A 193 17.73 -4.32 34.86
N PRO A 194 17.19 -3.69 33.81
CA PRO A 194 17.87 -3.61 32.52
C PRO A 194 19.13 -2.73 32.59
N ASN A 195 19.98 -2.83 31.56
CA ASN A 195 21.13 -1.95 31.42
C ASN A 195 20.69 -0.51 31.14
N LYS A 196 21.41 0.46 31.72
CA LYS A 196 21.07 1.88 31.63
C LYS A 196 22.25 2.74 31.20
N CYS A 197 21.99 3.76 30.39
CA CYS A 197 22.98 4.82 30.16
C CYS A 197 23.02 5.75 31.37
N VAL A 198 24.20 5.89 31.97
CA VAL A 198 24.43 6.78 33.11
C VAL A 198 25.60 7.72 32.83
N LEU A 199 25.54 8.93 33.40
CA LEU A 199 26.61 9.92 33.23
C LEU A 199 27.91 9.40 33.85
N ARG A 200 29.03 9.57 33.15
CA ARG A 200 30.35 9.37 33.74
C ARG A 200 30.51 10.40 34.84
N ASP A 201 30.66 9.95 36.09
CA ASP A 201 31.03 10.83 37.19
C ASP A 201 32.36 11.50 36.84
N VAL A 202 32.30 12.78 36.48
CA VAL A 202 33.48 13.63 36.37
C VAL A 202 33.88 13.94 37.81
N GLY A 203 34.59 12.99 38.43
CA GLY A 203 35.20 13.20 39.74
C GLY A 203 35.98 14.51 39.69
N MET A 204 35.50 15.52 40.42
CA MET A 204 36.30 16.69 40.73
C MET A 204 37.50 16.17 41.51
N ILE A 205 38.61 16.02 40.78
CA ILE A 205 39.94 15.79 41.34
C ILE A 205 40.21 17.02 42.21
N GLY A 206 40.18 16.83 43.53
CA GLY A 206 40.45 17.86 44.52
C GLY A 206 41.90 18.33 44.50
#